data_AF-M7A5X5-F1
#
_entry.id   AF-M7A5X5-F1
#
_cell.length_a   1.000
_cell.length_b   1.000
_cell.length_c   1.000
_cell.angle_alpha   90.00
_cell.angle_beta   90.00
_cell.angle_gamma   90.00
#
_symmetry.space_group_name_H-M   'P 1'
#
loop_
_entity.id
_entity.type
_entity.pdbx_description
1 polymer ?
#
loop_
_entity_poly.entity_id
_entity_poly.type
_entity_poly.pdbx_seq_one_letter_code
_entity_poly.pdbx_strand_id
1 'polypeptide(L)' 'MISPPKKSKIHGMENLLLEGRFEQSVDGKNVKIHNYQRIFIVNKKAHVFTGTFLDKDSRSKGPKVLEVLTKFVKL' A
#
# COMPACT_ATOMS: atom_id res chain seq x y z
N MET A 1 -5.34 8.05 13.67
CA MET A 1 -3.92 8.47 13.71
C MET A 1 -3.25 7.88 12.47
N ILE A 2 -2.74 8.71 11.56
CA ILE A 2 -2.08 8.21 10.34
C ILE A 2 -0.75 7.58 10.79
N SER A 3 -0.55 6.29 10.55
CA SER A 3 0.75 5.66 10.82
C SER A 3 1.82 6.36 9.98
N PRO A 4 2.97 6.73 10.56
CA PRO A 4 4.01 7.42 9.81
C PRO A 4 4.46 6.53 8.64
N PRO A 5 4.71 7.11 7.46
CA PRO A 5 5.15 6.34 6.29
C PRO A 5 6.50 5.69 6.58
N LYS A 6 6.66 4.42 6.18
CA LYS A 6 7.94 3.72 6.22
C LYS A 6 8.75 4.13 4.98
N LYS A 7 9.91 4.73 5.19
CA LYS A 7 10.84 5.11 4.12
C LYS A 7 11.74 3.91 3.76
N SER A 8 12.00 3.71 2.48
CA SER A 8 12.91 2.65 2.02
C SER A 8 13.45 2.94 0.62
N LYS A 9 14.40 2.12 0.16
CA LYS A 9 14.90 2.14 -1.22
C LYS A 9 14.58 0.84 -1.93
N ILE A 10 14.14 0.92 -3.18
CA ILE A 10 14.01 -0.23 -4.10
C ILE A 10 14.79 0.13 -5.36
N HIS A 11 15.77 -0.71 -5.73
CA HIS A 11 16.67 -0.44 -6.85
C HIS A 11 17.32 0.96 -6.82
N GLY A 12 17.68 1.43 -5.62
CA GLY A 12 18.27 2.76 -5.41
C GLY A 12 17.28 3.93 -5.41
N MET A 13 15.99 3.70 -5.71
CA MET A 13 14.96 4.73 -5.69
C MET A 13 14.29 4.84 -4.32
N GLU A 14 14.31 6.05 -3.76
CA GLU A 14 13.58 6.40 -2.54
C GLU A 14 12.08 6.21 -2.73
N ASN A 15 11.42 5.66 -1.72
CA ASN A 15 9.98 5.50 -1.72
C ASN A 15 9.39 5.55 -0.31
N LEU A 16 8.10 5.82 -0.26
CA LEU A 16 7.28 5.80 0.95
C LEU A 16 6.31 4.63 0.90
N LEU A 17 6.25 3.82 1.95
CA LEU A 17 5.20 2.83 2.16
C LEU A 17 4.24 3.35 3.23
N LEU A 18 2.98 3.52 2.85
CA LEU A 18 1.88 3.83 3.74
C LEU A 18 1.07 2.56 3.96
N GLU A 19 0.65 2.35 5.20
CA GLU A 19 -0.25 1.28 5.60
C GLU A 19 -1.46 1.91 6.31
N GLY A 20 -2.65 1.58 5.84
CA GLY A 20 -3.90 2.12 6.35
C GLY A 20 -4.94 1.04 6.53
N ARG A 21 -5.73 1.16 7.60
CA ARG A 21 -6.95 0.38 7.80
C ARG A 21 -8.12 1.33 7.87
N PHE A 22 -9.17 1.03 7.13
CA PHE A 22 -10.34 1.89 7.02
C PHE A 22 -11.60 1.06 7.19
N GLU A 23 -12.67 1.72 7.60
CA GLU A 23 -14.03 1.18 7.61
C GLU A 23 -14.85 1.92 6.57
N GLN A 24 -15.63 1.17 5.79
CA GLN A 24 -16.57 1.71 4.81
C GLN A 24 -17.91 1.00 4.94
N SER A 25 -19.01 1.75 4.86
CA SER A 25 -20.35 1.16 4.77
C SER A 25 -20.65 0.74 3.34
N VAL A 26 -21.02 -0.52 3.14
CA VAL A 26 -21.45 -1.11 1.87
C VAL A 26 -22.73 -1.89 2.12
N ASP A 27 -23.82 -1.54 1.45
CA ASP A 27 -25.15 -2.17 1.62
C ASP A 27 -25.63 -2.27 3.08
N GLY A 28 -25.39 -1.20 3.86
CA GLY A 28 -25.75 -1.15 5.28
C GLY A 28 -24.87 -1.99 6.20
N LYS A 29 -23.78 -2.58 5.69
CA LYS A 29 -22.79 -3.34 6.47
C LYS A 29 -21.47 -2.61 6.53
N ASN A 30 -20.84 -2.58 7.70
CA ASN A 30 -19.49 -2.05 7.86
C ASN A 30 -18.46 -3.08 7.38
N VAL A 31 -17.67 -2.69 6.39
CA VAL A 31 -16.60 -3.49 5.81
C VAL A 31 -15.26 -2.86 6.18
N LYS A 32 -14.37 -3.68 6.75
CA LYS A 32 -12.99 -3.29 7.05
C LYS A 32 -12.09 -3.58 5.84
N ILE A 33 -11.35 -2.57 5.42
CA ILE A 33 -10.37 -2.67 4.34
C ILE A 33 -8.96 -2.39 4.89
N HIS A 34 -7.98 -3.10 4.35
CA HIS A 34 -6.57 -2.92 4.64
C HIS A 34 -5.86 -2.56 3.33
N ASN A 35 -5.05 -1.52 3.39
CA ASN A 35 -4.47 -0.87 2.24
C ASN A 35 -2.96 -0.67 2.45
N TYR A 36 -2.20 -1.00 1.42
CA TYR A 36 -0.80 -0.61 1.28
C TYR A 36 -0.66 0.32 0.09
N GLN A 37 0.02 1.46 0.27
CA GLN A 37 0.41 2.34 -0.83
C GLN A 37 1.93 2.50 -0.83
N ARG A 38 2.55 2.25 -1.99
CA ARG A 38 3.96 2.57 -2.20
C ARG A 38 4.08 3.72 -3.19
N ILE A 39 4.76 4.78 -2.77
CA ILE A 39 4.89 6.03 -3.52
C ILE A 39 6.35 6.24 -3.90
N PHE A 40 6.59 6.46 -5.19
CA PHE A 40 7.87 6.89 -5.73
C PHE A 40 7.74 8.31 -6.30
N ILE A 41 8.79 9.11 -6.18
CA ILE A 41 8.91 10.37 -6.92
C ILE A 41 9.97 10.17 -8.01
N VAL A 42 9.55 10.16 -9.28
CA VAL A 42 10.42 9.98 -10.44
C VAL A 42 10.16 11.11 -11.42
N ASN A 43 11.20 11.80 -11.88
CA ASN A 43 11.09 12.93 -12.82
C ASN A 43 10.06 14.00 -12.37
N LYS A 44 10.08 14.35 -11.08
CA LYS A 44 9.14 15.30 -10.44
C LYS A 44 7.66 14.89 -10.52
N LYS A 45 7.36 13.61 -10.79
CA LYS A 45 6.01 13.04 -10.81
C LYS A 45 5.88 11.98 -9.72
N ALA A 46 4.70 11.93 -9.09
CA ALA A 46 4.37 10.90 -8.12
C ALA A 46 3.81 9.66 -8.83
N HIS A 47 4.38 8.51 -8.52
CA HIS A 47 3.90 7.20 -8.97
C HIS A 47 3.42 6.44 -7.74
N VAL A 48 2.14 6.08 -7.72
CA VAL A 48 1.48 5.44 -6.57
C VAL A 48 1.03 4.05 -6.96
N PHE A 49 1.54 3.05 -6.26
CA PHE A 49 1.10 1.67 -6.37
C PHE A 49 0.30 1.31 -5.14
N THR A 50 -0.91 0.79 -5.35
CA THR A 50 -1.83 0.48 -4.26
C THR A 50 -2.23 -0.97 -4.31
N GLY A 51 -2.23 -1.63 -3.16
CA GLY A 51 -2.87 -2.92 -2.97
C GLY A 51 -3.87 -2.84 -1.82
N THR A 52 -5.12 -3.17 -2.11
CA THR A 52 -6.24 -3.12 -1.15
C THR A 52 -6.92 -4.47 -1.10
N PHE A 53 -7.31 -4.89 0.10
CA PHE A 53 -8.06 -6.11 0.33
C PHE A 53 -8.93 -5.97 1.60
N LEU A 54 -9.85 -6.91 1.82
CA LEU A 54 -10.62 -6.96 3.04
C LEU A 54 -9.71 -7.28 4.22
N ASP A 55 -9.85 -6.59 5.35
CA ASP A 55 -8.96 -6.73 6.52
C ASP A 55 -8.90 -8.17 7.05
N LYS A 56 -10.00 -8.93 6.91
CA LYS A 56 -10.07 -10.37 7.24
C LYS A 56 -9.05 -11.22 6.46
N ASP A 57 -8.61 -10.77 5.28
CA ASP A 57 -7.65 -11.46 4.42
C ASP A 57 -6.21 -11.00 4.67
N SER A 58 -5.96 -10.11 5.64
CA SER A 58 -4.65 -9.48 5.87
C SER A 58 -3.51 -10.47 6.05
N ARG A 59 -3.74 -11.58 6.76
CA ARG A 59 -2.73 -12.62 6.98
C ARG A 59 -2.33 -13.35 5.70
N SER A 60 -3.26 -13.56 4.76
CA SER A 60 -3.03 -14.35 3.55
C SER A 60 -2.66 -13.49 2.33
N LYS A 61 -3.21 -12.27 2.23
CA LYS A 61 -2.99 -11.34 1.12
C LYS A 61 -1.96 -10.26 1.42
N GLY A 62 -1.84 -9.80 2.67
CA GLY A 62 -0.95 -8.70 3.04
C GLY A 62 0.52 -8.93 2.63
N PRO A 63 1.13 -10.07 3.00
CA PRO A 63 2.50 -10.38 2.59
C PRO A 63 2.69 -10.42 1.06
N LYS A 64 1.72 -10.99 0.34
CA LYS A 64 1.77 -11.10 -1.13
C LYS A 64 1.67 -9.74 -1.82
N VAL A 65 0.79 -8.87 -1.32
CA VAL A 65 0.66 -7.50 -1.81
C VAL A 65 1.96 -6.73 -1.58
N LEU A 66 2.53 -6.80 -0.38
CA LEU A 66 3.80 -6.15 -0.07
C LEU A 66 4.93 -6.64 -0.98
N GLU A 67 5.02 -7.95 -1.22
CA GLU A 67 5.99 -8.54 -2.14
C GLU A 67 5.83 -7.99 -3.57
N VAL A 68 4.61 -7.94 -4.11
CA VAL A 68 4.34 -7.39 -5.45
C VAL A 68 4.74 -5.91 -5.52
N LEU A 69 4.41 -5.13 -4.50
CA LEU A 69 4.78 -3.71 -4.43
C LEU A 69 6.30 -3.50 -4.36
N THR A 70 7.09 -4.50 -3.96
CA THR A 70 8.56 -4.44 -4.00
C THR A 70 9.17 -4.83 -5.34
N LYS A 71 8.43 -5.54 -6.20
CA LYS A 71 8.90 -6.02 -7.51
C LYS A 71 8.85 -4.96 -8.62
N PHE A 72 8.69 -3.69 -8.27
CA PHE A 72 8.71 -2.61 -9.26
C PHE A 72 10.08 -2.57 -9.96
N VAL A 73 10.11 -3.03 -11.21
CA VAL A 73 11.25 -2.89 -12.13
C VAL A 73 11.09 -1.55 -12.84
N LYS A 74 12.19 -0.79 -12.95
CA LYS A 74 12.27 0.55 -13.58
C LYS A 74 11.38 0.65 -14.84
N LEU A 75 10.54 1.68 -14.88
CA LEU A 75 10.01 2.26 -16.12
C LEU A 75 11.11 3.04 -16.85
#